data_AF-A0A3S3HIL3-F1
#
_entry.id   AF-A0A3S3HIL3-F1
#
_cell.length_a   1.000
_cell.length_b   1.000
_cell.length_c   1.000
_cell.angle_alpha   90.00
_cell.angle_beta   90.00
_cell.angle_gamma   90.00
#
_symmetry.space_group_name_H-M   'P 1'
#
loop_
_entity.id
_entity.type
_entity.pdbx_description
1 polymer ?
#
loop_
_entity_poly.entity_id
_entity_poly.type
_entity_poly.pdbx_seq_one_letter_code
_entity_poly.pdbx_strand_id
1 'polypeptide(L)'
;MPIAEKLARNAERLQEAYAGLAKALSAGDAAGRERAQAKISEFNAEYESLAEQLRFAELEARELAAPRGRKPAKPLRELALDALDDLGVPAPPALIADLTEALTGVRPSPSRFASLRRDEENAARRNIAAKPAWIVPAINAAELTAIPRLLCSSAWSLDRRIVGSRSMRTDHLRIAESLARRLKQLREAGAPESKNVDRLLFPIARAIPGATETGKLIDPDKVTDAARAELTALDEADQAERGEACARLANASSHVRLWGRPAIIDTAAAARAIK
;
A
#
# COMPACT_ATOMS: atom_id res chain seq x y z
N MET A 1 19.37 9.94 17.96
CA MET A 1 20.77 9.50 17.90
C MET A 1 20.85 8.32 16.92
N PRO A 2 21.61 8.42 15.82
CA PRO A 2 21.78 7.36 14.83
C PRO A 2 22.31 6.05 15.44
N ILE A 3 21.96 4.90 14.84
CA ILE A 3 22.38 3.57 15.34
C ILE A 3 23.92 3.44 15.35
N ALA A 4 24.60 4.00 14.35
CA ALA A 4 26.06 4.04 14.29
C ALA A 4 26.70 4.80 15.47
N GLU A 5 26.08 5.88 15.92
CA GLU A 5 26.57 6.67 17.07
C GLU A 5 26.34 5.92 18.40
N LYS A 6 25.25 5.15 18.51
CA LYS A 6 25.01 4.25 19.65
C LYS A 6 26.03 3.11 19.71
N LEU A 7 26.39 2.51 18.56
CA LEU A 7 27.42 1.46 18.48
C LEU A 7 28.80 1.99 18.87
N ALA A 8 29.19 3.18 18.39
CA ALA A 8 30.46 3.80 18.77
C ALA A 8 30.56 4.02 20.28
N ARG A 9 29.49 4.55 20.89
CA ARG A 9 29.43 4.76 22.34
C ARG A 9 29.44 3.44 23.14
N ASN A 10 28.81 2.39 22.62
CA ASN A 10 28.87 1.07 23.27
C ASN A 10 30.28 0.47 23.20
N ALA A 11 30.98 0.63 22.07
CA ALA A 11 32.37 0.20 21.92
C ALA A 11 33.32 0.89 22.93
N GLU A 12 33.14 2.19 23.18
CA GLU A 12 33.88 2.92 24.23
C GLU A 12 33.61 2.32 25.62
N ARG A 13 32.34 2.04 25.95
CA ARG A 13 31.95 1.41 27.22
C ARG A 13 32.54 0.01 27.38
N LEU A 14 32.64 -0.77 26.31
CA LEU A 14 33.31 -2.08 26.31
C LEU A 14 34.81 -1.93 26.61
N GLN A 15 35.48 -0.96 25.98
CA GLN A 15 36.90 -0.68 26.26
C GLN A 15 37.13 -0.30 27.73
N GLU A 16 36.28 0.56 28.29
CA GLU A 16 36.32 0.92 29.71
C GLU A 16 36.09 -0.30 30.62
N ALA A 17 35.15 -1.17 30.28
CA ALA A 17 34.86 -2.37 31.05
C ALA A 17 36.03 -3.38 31.03
N TYR A 18 36.69 -3.57 29.87
CA TYR A 18 37.90 -4.38 29.75
C TYR A 18 39.09 -3.78 30.52
N ALA A 19 39.27 -2.46 30.49
CA ALA A 19 40.27 -1.77 31.32
C ALA A 19 40.00 -1.96 32.83
N GLY A 20 38.73 -1.90 33.24
CA GLY A 20 38.30 -2.20 34.60
C GLY A 20 38.61 -3.64 35.02
N LEU A 21 38.37 -4.61 34.14
CA LEU A 21 38.71 -6.02 34.37
C LEU A 21 40.22 -6.22 34.51
N ALA A 22 41.03 -5.63 33.64
CA ALA A 22 42.49 -5.71 33.69
C ALA A 22 43.05 -5.15 35.02
N LYS A 23 42.48 -4.03 35.50
CA LYS A 23 42.84 -3.45 36.80
C LYS A 23 42.43 -4.33 37.99
N ALA A 24 41.26 -4.95 37.93
CA ALA A 24 40.80 -5.86 38.99
C ALA A 24 41.63 -7.15 39.04
N LEU A 25 42.10 -7.64 37.88
CA LEU A 25 43.02 -8.77 37.77
C LEU A 25 44.39 -8.45 38.38
N SER A 26 44.96 -7.28 38.10
CA SER A 26 46.26 -6.89 38.66
C SER A 26 46.22 -6.60 40.16
N ALA A 27 45.08 -6.14 40.69
CA ALA A 27 44.88 -5.89 42.12
C ALA A 27 44.39 -7.10 42.93
N GLY A 28 44.08 -8.23 42.28
CA GLY A 28 43.50 -9.41 42.94
C GLY A 28 42.08 -9.22 43.48
N ASP A 29 41.35 -8.19 43.05
CA ASP A 29 40.00 -7.86 43.53
C ASP A 29 38.96 -8.78 42.89
N ALA A 30 38.54 -9.82 43.63
CA ALA A 30 37.53 -10.78 43.17
C ALA A 30 36.17 -10.13 42.86
N ALA A 31 35.70 -9.22 43.71
CA ALA A 31 34.41 -8.55 43.52
C ALA A 31 34.48 -7.54 42.36
N GLY A 32 35.63 -6.90 42.15
CA GLY A 32 35.91 -6.05 40.99
C GLY A 32 35.88 -6.81 39.66
N ARG A 33 36.43 -8.03 39.62
CA ARG A 33 36.41 -8.89 38.44
C ARG A 33 35.00 -9.29 38.04
N GLU A 34 34.19 -9.75 39.00
CA GLU A 34 32.81 -10.17 38.75
C GLU A 34 31.95 -9.00 38.22
N ARG A 35 32.09 -7.81 38.84
CA ARG A 35 31.42 -6.59 38.37
C ARG A 35 31.83 -6.19 36.94
N ALA A 36 33.11 -6.30 36.60
CA ALA A 36 33.60 -5.99 35.27
C ALA A 36 33.12 -7.01 34.22
N GLN A 37 33.11 -8.31 34.57
CA GLN A 37 32.57 -9.37 33.70
C GLN A 37 31.07 -9.22 33.43
N ALA A 38 30.28 -8.85 34.45
CA ALA A 38 28.85 -8.58 34.26
C ALA A 38 28.61 -7.44 33.27
N LYS A 39 29.36 -6.33 33.39
CA LYS A 39 29.27 -5.20 32.45
C LYS A 39 29.69 -5.57 31.03
N ILE A 40 30.76 -6.37 30.88
CA ILE A 40 31.20 -6.85 29.56
C ILE A 40 30.09 -7.69 28.91
N SER A 41 29.45 -8.59 29.67
CA SER A 41 28.34 -9.41 29.16
C SER A 41 27.14 -8.55 28.74
N GLU A 42 26.77 -7.55 29.54
CA GLU A 42 25.67 -6.63 29.24
C GLU A 42 25.95 -5.83 27.97
N PHE A 43 27.13 -5.22 27.87
CA PHE A 43 27.46 -4.39 26.71
C PHE A 43 27.66 -5.21 25.43
N ASN A 44 28.15 -6.45 25.52
CA ASN A 44 28.20 -7.35 24.37
C ASN A 44 26.80 -7.69 23.84
N ALA A 45 25.84 -7.96 24.72
CA ALA A 45 24.45 -8.21 24.31
C ALA A 45 23.80 -6.97 23.67
N GLU A 46 24.07 -5.78 24.22
CA GLU A 46 23.60 -4.52 23.63
C GLU A 46 24.26 -4.24 22.27
N TYR A 47 25.56 -4.55 22.12
CA TYR A 47 26.28 -4.43 20.85
C TYR A 47 25.69 -5.35 19.77
N GLU A 48 25.43 -6.62 20.11
CA GLU A 48 24.82 -7.59 19.19
C GLU A 48 23.43 -7.11 18.72
N SER A 49 22.58 -6.62 19.64
CA SER A 49 21.26 -6.10 19.30
C SER A 49 21.34 -4.86 18.41
N LEU A 50 22.25 -3.92 18.69
CA LEU A 50 22.43 -2.71 17.88
C LEU A 50 23.01 -3.03 16.50
N ALA A 51 23.91 -4.02 16.41
CA ALA A 51 24.48 -4.48 15.14
C ALA A 51 23.42 -5.17 14.27
N GLU A 52 22.53 -5.96 14.88
CA GLU A 52 21.40 -6.56 14.16
C GLU A 52 20.41 -5.50 13.67
N GLN A 53 20.07 -4.51 14.50
CA GLN A 53 19.23 -3.37 14.10
C GLN A 53 19.86 -2.56 12.95
N LEU A 54 21.17 -2.32 13.01
CA LEU A 54 21.90 -1.64 11.93
C LEU A 54 21.84 -2.46 10.65
N ARG A 55 22.06 -3.77 10.72
CA ARG A 55 21.99 -4.68 9.58
C ARG A 55 20.60 -4.69 8.94
N PHE A 56 19.53 -4.69 9.74
CA PHE A 56 18.16 -4.58 9.23
C PHE A 56 17.90 -3.23 8.57
N ALA A 57 18.30 -2.12 9.20
CA ALA A 57 18.16 -0.79 8.64
C ALA A 57 18.98 -0.62 7.34
N GLU A 58 20.17 -1.22 7.25
CA GLU A 58 21.01 -1.25 6.05
C GLU A 58 20.39 -2.14 4.95
N LEU A 59 19.76 -3.26 5.29
CA LEU A 59 19.04 -4.10 4.34
C LEU A 59 17.81 -3.38 3.77
N GLU A 60 17.01 -2.73 4.62
CA GLU A 60 15.89 -1.89 4.19
C GLU A 60 16.37 -0.73 3.32
N ALA A 61 17.41 0.00 3.76
CA ALA A 61 18.00 1.08 3.00
C ALA A 61 18.59 0.59 1.66
N ARG A 62 19.12 -0.63 1.60
CA ARG A 62 19.66 -1.24 0.37
C ARG A 62 18.55 -1.78 -0.55
N GLU A 63 17.42 -2.23 -0.03
CA GLU A 63 16.22 -2.48 -0.84
C GLU A 63 15.68 -1.19 -1.46
N LEU A 64 15.72 -0.09 -0.70
CA LEU A 64 15.35 1.26 -1.14
C LEU A 64 16.38 1.87 -2.12
N ALA A 65 17.68 1.61 -1.94
CA ALA A 65 18.78 2.27 -2.66
C ALA A 65 19.47 1.45 -3.75
N ALA A 66 19.15 0.16 -3.94
CA ALA A 66 19.78 -0.64 -4.98
C ALA A 66 19.41 -0.13 -6.39
N PRO A 67 20.38 0.30 -7.23
CA PRO A 67 20.12 0.51 -8.65
C PRO A 67 19.73 -0.84 -9.25
N ARG A 68 18.52 -0.91 -9.83
CA ARG A 68 17.98 -2.13 -10.43
C ARG A 68 18.82 -2.53 -11.64
N GLY A 69 19.85 -3.35 -11.43
CA GLY A 69 20.14 -4.43 -12.38
C GLY A 69 18.82 -5.14 -12.65
N ARG A 70 18.49 -5.39 -13.93
CA ARG A 70 17.17 -5.79 -14.43
C ARG A 70 16.60 -7.00 -13.66
N LYS A 71 16.03 -6.76 -12.48
CA LYS A 71 15.26 -7.73 -11.71
C LYS A 71 14.18 -8.23 -12.67
N PRO A 72 13.85 -9.55 -12.69
CA PRO A 72 12.69 -10.00 -13.45
C PRO A 72 11.52 -9.11 -13.03
N ALA A 73 10.93 -8.41 -14.01
CA ALA A 73 9.85 -7.49 -13.72
C ALA A 73 8.76 -8.27 -12.98
N LYS A 74 8.32 -7.76 -11.82
CA LYS A 74 7.24 -8.38 -11.05
C LYS A 74 6.10 -8.77 -12.03
N PRO A 75 5.52 -9.97 -11.91
CA PRO A 75 4.39 -10.35 -12.73
C PRO A 75 3.29 -9.30 -12.69
N LEU A 76 2.57 -9.12 -13.81
CA LEU A 76 1.50 -8.12 -13.92
C LEU A 76 0.47 -8.22 -12.77
N ARG A 77 0.19 -9.44 -12.31
CA ARG A 77 -0.70 -9.70 -11.18
C ARG A 77 -0.20 -9.08 -9.88
N GLU A 78 1.08 -9.23 -9.56
CA GLU A 78 1.67 -8.67 -8.34
C GLU A 78 1.70 -7.14 -8.41
N LEU A 79 2.09 -6.58 -9.56
CA LEU A 79 2.03 -5.13 -9.78
C LEU A 79 0.62 -4.57 -9.58
N ALA A 80 -0.40 -5.30 -10.05
CA ALA A 80 -1.79 -4.90 -9.88
C ALA A 80 -2.23 -4.93 -8.40
N LEU A 81 -1.85 -5.96 -7.65
CA LEU A 81 -2.20 -6.08 -6.23
C LEU A 81 -1.47 -5.03 -5.39
N ASP A 82 -0.17 -4.83 -5.61
CA ASP A 82 0.61 -3.79 -4.94
C ASP A 82 -0.01 -2.40 -5.14
N ALA A 83 -0.36 -2.06 -6.39
CA ALA A 83 -1.00 -0.78 -6.71
C ALA A 83 -2.41 -0.66 -6.12
N LEU A 84 -3.19 -1.76 -6.09
CA LEU A 84 -4.51 -1.76 -5.46
C LEU A 84 -4.38 -1.55 -3.95
N ASP A 85 -3.43 -2.20 -3.29
CA ASP A 85 -3.19 -2.06 -1.86
C ASP A 85 -2.73 -0.63 -1.51
N ASP A 86 -1.88 -0.03 -2.36
CA ASP A 86 -1.51 1.39 -2.24
C ASP A 86 -2.74 2.32 -2.39
N LEU A 87 -3.53 2.17 -3.46
CA LEU A 87 -4.70 3.03 -3.70
C LEU A 87 -5.81 2.83 -2.66
N GLY A 88 -6.00 1.60 -2.23
CA GLY A 88 -6.95 1.21 -1.21
C GLY A 88 -8.43 1.33 -1.58
N VAL A 89 -8.76 1.45 -2.87
CA VAL A 89 -10.14 1.49 -3.36
C VAL A 89 -10.22 0.81 -4.73
N PRO A 90 -11.43 0.45 -5.21
CA PRO A 90 -11.61 -0.01 -6.58
C PRO A 90 -11.02 0.97 -7.60
N ALA A 91 -10.15 0.50 -8.49
CA ALA A 91 -9.39 1.38 -9.39
C ALA A 91 -9.45 0.92 -10.85
N PRO A 92 -9.47 1.86 -11.82
CA PRO A 92 -9.42 1.51 -13.23
C PRO A 92 -8.01 1.04 -13.63
N PRO A 93 -7.89 0.16 -14.65
CA PRO A 93 -6.60 -0.33 -15.13
C PRO A 93 -5.59 0.76 -15.52
N ALA A 94 -6.07 1.90 -16.04
CA ALA A 94 -5.21 3.03 -16.38
C ALA A 94 -4.52 3.62 -15.15
N LEU A 95 -5.27 3.89 -14.08
CA LEU A 95 -4.70 4.42 -12.83
C LEU A 95 -3.72 3.43 -12.18
N ILE A 96 -4.04 2.14 -12.21
CA ILE A 96 -3.13 1.09 -11.73
C ILE A 96 -1.82 1.11 -12.53
N ALA A 97 -1.90 1.22 -13.85
CA ALA A 97 -0.72 1.31 -14.71
C ALA A 97 0.10 2.58 -14.45
N ASP A 98 -0.56 3.73 -14.29
CA ASP A 98 0.09 5.02 -14.06
C ASP A 98 0.77 5.08 -12.68
N LEU A 99 0.14 4.52 -11.64
CA LEU A 99 0.76 4.39 -10.32
C LEU A 99 1.95 3.42 -10.35
N THR A 100 1.80 2.29 -11.05
CA THR A 100 2.90 1.34 -11.23
C THR A 100 4.09 2.00 -11.93
N GLU A 101 3.84 2.78 -12.98
CA GLU A 101 4.88 3.55 -13.67
C GLU A 101 5.53 4.57 -12.75
N ALA A 102 4.74 5.33 -12.00
CA ALA A 102 5.25 6.35 -11.10
C ALA A 102 6.20 5.80 -10.04
N LEU A 103 5.91 4.60 -9.52
CA LEU A 103 6.68 3.95 -8.45
C LEU A 103 7.80 3.03 -8.94
N THR A 104 7.70 2.47 -10.16
CA THR A 104 8.64 1.44 -10.64
C THR A 104 9.40 1.83 -11.90
N GLY A 105 8.94 2.86 -12.62
CA GLY A 105 9.43 3.25 -13.94
C GLY A 105 8.94 2.33 -15.07
N VAL A 106 8.08 1.35 -14.80
CA VAL A 106 7.55 0.41 -15.79
C VAL A 106 6.04 0.54 -15.87
N ARG A 107 5.51 0.97 -17.02
CA ARG A 107 4.07 1.08 -17.25
C ARG A 107 3.53 -0.21 -17.89
N PRO A 108 2.73 -1.03 -17.17
CA PRO A 108 2.02 -2.14 -17.81
C PRO A 108 0.95 -1.60 -18.77
N SER A 109 0.71 -2.28 -19.90
CA SER A 109 -0.37 -1.89 -20.80
C SER A 109 -1.75 -2.10 -20.14
N PRO A 110 -2.62 -1.08 -20.06
CA PRO A 110 -3.96 -1.18 -19.49
C PRO A 110 -4.83 -2.28 -20.13
N SER A 111 -4.61 -2.62 -21.39
CA SER A 111 -5.39 -3.67 -22.08
C SER A 111 -5.11 -5.07 -21.55
N ARG A 112 -3.92 -5.32 -20.95
CA ARG A 112 -3.54 -6.63 -20.41
C ARG A 112 -4.36 -7.03 -19.19
N PHE A 113 -4.93 -6.06 -18.47
CA PHE A 113 -5.74 -6.30 -17.28
C PHE A 113 -7.07 -7.00 -17.61
N ALA A 114 -7.60 -6.82 -18.82
CA ALA A 114 -8.81 -7.52 -19.24
C ALA A 114 -8.57 -9.04 -19.37
N SER A 115 -7.43 -9.45 -19.94
CA SER A 115 -7.04 -10.86 -20.00
C SER A 115 -6.73 -11.40 -18.61
N LEU A 116 -5.96 -10.65 -17.80
CA LEU A 116 -5.66 -11.04 -16.42
C LEU A 116 -6.92 -11.34 -15.61
N ARG A 117 -7.96 -10.49 -15.70
CA ARG A 117 -9.23 -10.71 -15.00
C ARG A 117 -9.93 -12.00 -15.44
N ARG A 118 -9.92 -12.31 -16.75
CA ARG A 118 -10.49 -13.56 -17.27
C ARG A 118 -9.72 -14.77 -16.76
N ASP A 119 -8.39 -14.70 -16.74
CA ASP A 119 -7.53 -15.76 -16.25
C ASP A 119 -7.73 -15.99 -14.75
N GLU A 120 -7.87 -14.91 -13.97
CA GLU A 120 -8.18 -14.98 -12.53
C GLU A 120 -9.55 -15.62 -12.28
N GLU A 121 -10.58 -15.24 -13.03
CA GLU A 121 -11.90 -15.87 -12.91
C GLU A 121 -11.88 -17.36 -13.29
N ASN A 122 -11.24 -17.70 -14.42
CA ASN A 122 -11.11 -19.08 -14.88
C ASN A 122 -10.35 -19.96 -13.89
N ALA A 123 -9.26 -19.43 -13.31
CA ALA A 123 -8.48 -20.13 -12.30
C ALA A 123 -9.28 -20.33 -11.01
N ALA A 124 -10.00 -19.31 -10.54
CA ALA A 124 -10.80 -19.42 -9.33
C ALA A 124 -12.00 -20.37 -9.48
N ARG A 125 -12.60 -20.46 -10.67
CA ARG A 125 -13.64 -21.47 -10.97
C ARG A 125 -13.13 -22.90 -10.81
N ARG A 126 -11.84 -23.15 -11.10
CA ARG A 126 -11.22 -24.47 -10.93
C ARG A 126 -10.85 -24.72 -9.47
N ASN A 127 -10.26 -23.74 -8.81
CA ASN A 127 -9.89 -23.83 -7.40
C ASN A 127 -9.80 -22.45 -6.76
N ILE A 128 -10.84 -22.05 -6.02
CA ILE A 128 -10.93 -20.76 -5.34
C ILE A 128 -9.87 -20.60 -4.22
N ALA A 129 -9.39 -21.71 -3.65
CA ALA A 129 -8.39 -21.72 -2.58
C ALA A 129 -6.94 -21.73 -3.12
N ALA A 130 -6.74 -21.73 -4.44
CA ALA A 130 -5.40 -21.77 -5.03
C ALA A 130 -4.56 -20.51 -4.79
N LYS A 131 -5.20 -19.40 -4.41
CA LYS A 131 -4.54 -18.11 -4.18
C LYS A 131 -5.12 -17.43 -2.94
N PRO A 132 -4.31 -16.67 -2.19
CA PRO A 132 -4.78 -15.92 -1.02
C PRO A 132 -5.67 -14.74 -1.42
N ALA A 133 -5.48 -14.20 -2.62
CA ALA A 133 -6.26 -13.10 -3.17
C ALA A 133 -6.44 -13.25 -4.68
N TRP A 134 -7.57 -12.78 -5.19
CA TRP A 134 -7.92 -12.75 -6.59
C TRP A 134 -8.08 -11.30 -7.05
N ILE A 135 -7.71 -11.01 -8.30
CA ILE A 135 -8.08 -9.73 -8.92
C ILE A 135 -9.50 -9.87 -9.47
N VAL A 136 -10.43 -9.17 -8.83
CA VAL A 136 -11.86 -9.27 -9.11
C VAL A 136 -12.41 -7.93 -9.59
N PRO A 137 -13.53 -7.90 -10.33
CA PRO A 137 -14.20 -6.65 -10.62
C PRO A 137 -14.81 -6.04 -9.35
N ALA A 138 -15.01 -4.72 -9.34
CA ALA A 138 -15.92 -4.10 -8.38
C ALA A 138 -17.36 -4.54 -8.64
N ILE A 139 -18.23 -4.37 -7.65
CA ILE A 139 -19.66 -4.76 -7.74
C ILE A 139 -20.53 -3.51 -7.61
N ASN A 140 -21.50 -3.33 -8.50
CA ASN A 140 -22.46 -2.24 -8.41
C ASN A 140 -23.43 -2.46 -7.22
N ALA A 141 -23.64 -1.44 -6.39
CA ALA A 141 -24.51 -1.57 -5.22
C ALA A 141 -25.99 -1.79 -5.60
N ALA A 142 -26.49 -1.13 -6.65
CA ALA A 142 -27.91 -1.21 -7.02
C ALA A 142 -28.25 -2.59 -7.60
N GLU A 143 -27.53 -3.01 -8.64
CA GLU A 143 -27.83 -4.22 -9.42
C GLU A 143 -27.10 -5.48 -8.94
N LEU A 144 -26.07 -5.31 -8.10
CA LEU A 144 -25.15 -6.37 -7.68
C LEU A 144 -24.40 -7.02 -8.85
N THR A 145 -24.33 -6.34 -9.98
CA THR A 145 -23.62 -6.76 -11.20
C THR A 145 -22.15 -6.34 -11.15
N ALA A 146 -21.30 -7.04 -11.89
CA ALA A 146 -19.89 -6.68 -11.98
C ALA A 146 -19.70 -5.33 -12.68
N ILE A 147 -18.69 -4.57 -12.28
CA ILE A 147 -18.16 -3.40 -12.96
C ILE A 147 -16.76 -3.76 -13.48
N PRO A 148 -16.62 -4.35 -14.70
CA PRO A 148 -15.35 -4.92 -15.16
C PRO A 148 -14.23 -3.91 -15.37
N ARG A 149 -14.58 -2.62 -15.45
CA ARG A 149 -13.67 -1.49 -15.63
C ARG A 149 -13.01 -1.01 -14.33
N LEU A 150 -13.40 -1.56 -13.18
CA LEU A 150 -12.80 -1.29 -11.88
C LEU A 150 -12.29 -2.60 -11.30
N LEU A 151 -11.02 -2.64 -10.91
CA LEU A 151 -10.39 -3.81 -10.31
C LEU A 151 -10.31 -3.64 -8.79
N CYS A 152 -10.41 -4.77 -8.09
CA CYS A 152 -10.32 -4.89 -6.65
C CYS A 152 -9.48 -6.11 -6.27
N SER A 153 -8.98 -6.13 -5.04
CA SER A 153 -8.43 -7.33 -4.41
C SER A 153 -9.53 -8.09 -3.66
N SER A 154 -9.67 -9.40 -3.87
CA SER A 154 -10.63 -10.21 -3.12
C SER A 154 -10.27 -10.39 -1.65
N ALA A 155 -9.06 -10.01 -1.23
CA ALA A 155 -8.65 -10.00 0.17
C ALA A 155 -9.34 -8.88 0.96
N TRP A 156 -9.91 -7.89 0.28
CA TRP A 156 -10.69 -6.83 0.91
C TRP A 156 -12.06 -7.34 1.34
N SER A 157 -12.59 -6.69 2.37
CA SER A 157 -13.98 -6.82 2.78
C SER A 157 -14.92 -6.54 1.60
N LEU A 158 -16.10 -7.16 1.61
CA LEU A 158 -17.03 -7.08 0.49
C LEU A 158 -17.52 -5.64 0.24
N ASP A 159 -17.78 -4.88 1.30
CA ASP A 159 -18.21 -3.48 1.29
C ASP A 159 -17.22 -2.60 0.53
N ARG A 160 -15.91 -2.79 0.74
CA ARG A 160 -14.85 -2.06 0.02
C ARG A 160 -14.82 -2.35 -1.47
N ARG A 161 -15.36 -3.49 -1.91
CA ARG A 161 -15.44 -3.89 -3.33
C ARG A 161 -16.73 -3.43 -3.99
N ILE A 162 -17.69 -2.91 -3.23
CA ILE A 162 -18.97 -2.42 -3.72
C ILE A 162 -18.86 -0.93 -4.06
N VAL A 163 -19.44 -0.55 -5.19
CA VAL A 163 -19.50 0.83 -5.68
C VAL A 163 -20.96 1.24 -5.78
N GLY A 164 -21.38 2.13 -4.88
CA GLY A 164 -22.68 2.78 -4.86
C GLY A 164 -22.70 4.14 -5.55
N SER A 165 -23.80 4.85 -5.38
CA SER A 165 -24.07 6.17 -5.97
C SER A 165 -23.02 7.24 -5.62
N ARG A 166 -22.49 7.20 -4.39
CA ARG A 166 -21.49 8.16 -3.88
C ARG A 166 -20.05 7.64 -3.97
N SER A 167 -19.89 6.34 -4.18
CA SER A 167 -18.60 5.65 -4.13
C SER A 167 -17.59 6.22 -5.11
N MET A 168 -18.01 6.63 -6.30
CA MET A 168 -17.08 7.25 -7.26
C MET A 168 -16.42 8.51 -6.69
N ARG A 169 -17.16 9.34 -5.95
CA ARG A 169 -16.60 10.55 -5.34
C ARG A 169 -15.80 10.22 -4.08
N THR A 170 -16.31 9.36 -3.20
CA THR A 170 -15.57 8.98 -1.98
C THR A 170 -14.28 8.24 -2.32
N ASP A 171 -14.28 7.36 -3.33
CA ASP A 171 -13.07 6.66 -3.80
C ASP A 171 -12.08 7.63 -4.46
N HIS A 172 -12.52 8.64 -5.23
CA HIS A 172 -11.63 9.70 -5.74
C HIS A 172 -10.91 10.45 -4.60
N LEU A 173 -11.64 10.79 -3.54
CA LEU A 173 -11.08 11.49 -2.37
C LEU A 173 -10.11 10.59 -1.59
N ARG A 174 -10.42 9.30 -1.42
CA ARG A 174 -9.54 8.31 -0.79
C ARG A 174 -8.27 8.07 -1.60
N ILE A 175 -8.35 8.05 -2.94
CA ILE A 175 -7.18 8.00 -3.82
C ILE A 175 -6.30 9.23 -3.61
N ALA A 176 -6.89 10.42 -3.54
CA ALA A 176 -6.14 11.66 -3.30
C ALA A 176 -5.40 11.62 -1.96
N GLU A 177 -6.05 11.17 -0.88
CA GLU A 177 -5.42 11.00 0.43
C GLU A 177 -4.28 9.98 0.38
N SER A 178 -4.49 8.82 -0.26
CA SER A 178 -3.46 7.80 -0.38
C SER A 178 -2.22 8.31 -1.13
N LEU A 179 -2.43 8.92 -2.30
CA LEU A 179 -1.34 9.47 -3.10
C LEU A 179 -0.63 10.63 -2.40
N ALA A 180 -1.36 11.50 -1.68
CA ALA A 180 -0.77 12.56 -0.88
C ALA A 180 0.12 11.99 0.23
N ARG A 181 -0.37 10.98 0.97
CA ARG A 181 0.41 10.28 1.99
C ARG A 181 1.68 9.64 1.42
N ARG A 182 1.56 8.95 0.28
CA ARG A 182 2.70 8.34 -0.41
C ARG A 182 3.70 9.39 -0.90
N LEU A 183 3.22 10.49 -1.46
CA LEU A 183 4.07 11.62 -1.88
C LEU A 183 4.86 12.20 -0.70
N LYS A 184 4.22 12.39 0.45
CA LYS A 184 4.87 12.87 1.68
C LYS A 184 6.01 11.94 2.10
N GLN A 185 5.74 10.64 2.21
CA GLN A 185 6.75 9.63 2.55
C GLN A 185 7.92 9.61 1.57
N LEU A 186 7.65 9.69 0.26
CA LEU A 186 8.70 9.71 -0.77
C LEU A 186 9.55 10.98 -0.71
N ARG A 187 8.93 12.14 -0.41
CA ARG A 187 9.66 13.40 -0.24
C ARG A 187 10.56 13.36 1.00
N GLU A 188 10.05 12.84 2.12
CA GLU A 188 10.81 12.66 3.36
C GLU A 188 12.02 11.71 3.17
N ALA A 189 11.84 10.65 2.37
CA ALA A 189 12.90 9.72 2.01
C ALA A 189 13.85 10.23 0.91
N GLY A 190 13.59 11.41 0.33
CA GLY A 190 14.38 11.92 -0.80
C GLY A 190 14.28 11.08 -2.09
N ALA A 191 13.23 10.28 -2.22
CA ALA A 191 13.07 9.33 -3.33
C ALA A 191 12.74 10.05 -4.65
N PRO A 192 13.39 9.70 -5.78
CA PRO A 192 13.15 10.33 -7.07
C PRO A 192 11.73 10.12 -7.60
N GLU A 193 11.07 9.03 -7.21
CA GLU A 193 9.68 8.69 -7.55
C GLU A 193 8.67 9.75 -7.05
N SER A 194 9.04 10.54 -6.03
CA SER A 194 8.22 11.63 -5.51
C SER A 194 7.72 12.56 -6.62
N LYS A 195 8.56 12.89 -7.61
CA LYS A 195 8.18 13.75 -8.75
C LYS A 195 7.13 13.11 -9.66
N ASN A 196 7.14 11.79 -9.78
CA ASN A 196 6.17 11.07 -10.62
C ASN A 196 4.83 10.94 -9.90
N VAL A 197 4.84 10.65 -8.60
CA VAL A 197 3.63 10.62 -7.77
C VAL A 197 2.99 12.01 -7.67
N ASP A 198 3.80 13.07 -7.59
CA ASP A 198 3.33 14.46 -7.64
C ASP A 198 2.53 14.75 -8.92
N ARG A 199 3.09 14.40 -10.09
CA ARG A 199 2.42 14.55 -11.39
C ARG A 199 1.12 13.74 -11.47
N LEU A 200 1.10 12.53 -10.90
CA LEU A 200 -0.09 11.67 -10.86
C LEU A 200 -1.18 12.27 -9.95
N LEU A 201 -0.79 12.81 -8.80
CA LEU A 201 -1.69 13.43 -7.84
C LEU A 201 -2.29 14.74 -8.36
N PHE A 202 -1.54 15.52 -9.13
CA PHE A 202 -1.97 16.85 -9.61
C PHE A 202 -3.38 16.90 -10.21
N PRO A 203 -3.73 16.11 -11.25
CA PRO A 203 -5.08 16.15 -11.83
C PRO A 203 -6.16 15.71 -10.84
N ILE A 204 -5.85 14.81 -9.91
CA ILE A 204 -6.78 14.31 -8.89
C ILE A 204 -7.05 15.39 -7.85
N ALA A 205 -6.00 16.02 -7.33
CA ALA A 205 -6.08 17.08 -6.34
C ALA A 205 -6.79 18.33 -6.91
N ARG A 206 -6.56 18.69 -8.17
CA ARG A 206 -7.23 19.83 -8.83
C ARG A 206 -8.75 19.71 -8.87
N ALA A 207 -9.30 18.49 -8.80
CA ALA A 207 -10.73 18.23 -8.73
C ALA A 207 -11.31 18.28 -7.30
N ILE A 208 -10.51 18.69 -6.31
CA ILE A 208 -10.91 18.80 -4.90
C ILE A 208 -10.85 20.29 -4.51
N PRO A 209 -11.98 20.90 -4.14
CA PRO A 209 -12.00 22.29 -3.69
C PRO A 209 -11.04 22.51 -2.51
N GLY A 210 -10.18 23.53 -2.62
CA GLY A 210 -9.21 23.88 -1.56
C GLY A 210 -7.94 23.02 -1.51
N ALA A 211 -7.81 21.97 -2.32
CA ALA A 211 -6.64 21.07 -2.28
C ALA A 211 -5.40 21.62 -3.01
N THR A 212 -5.56 22.57 -3.92
CA THR A 212 -4.46 23.14 -4.72
C THR A 212 -4.54 24.66 -4.79
N GLU A 213 -3.38 25.32 -4.81
CA GLU A 213 -3.25 26.75 -5.04
C GLU A 213 -2.55 27.03 -6.38
N THR A 214 -3.08 27.99 -7.14
CA THR A 214 -2.51 28.35 -8.46
C THR A 214 -1.05 28.81 -8.32
N GLY A 215 -0.17 28.24 -9.12
CA GLY A 215 1.24 28.62 -9.18
C GLY A 215 2.12 28.08 -8.04
N LYS A 216 1.59 27.22 -7.16
CA LYS A 216 2.36 26.54 -6.11
C LYS A 216 2.46 25.05 -6.36
N LEU A 217 3.51 24.44 -5.81
CA LEU A 217 3.65 22.98 -5.77
C LEU A 217 2.53 22.36 -4.90
N ILE A 218 2.21 21.10 -5.18
CA ILE A 218 1.25 20.36 -4.37
C ILE A 218 1.76 20.22 -2.94
N ASP A 219 0.91 20.61 -2.00
CA ASP A 219 1.08 20.39 -0.57
C ASP A 219 0.26 19.16 -0.15
N PRO A 220 0.90 18.02 0.17
CA PRO A 220 0.21 16.78 0.52
C PRO A 220 -0.73 16.92 1.73
N ASP A 221 -0.37 17.79 2.69
CA ASP A 221 -1.19 17.97 3.89
C ASP A 221 -2.48 18.72 3.54
N LYS A 222 -2.40 19.77 2.71
CA LYS A 222 -3.60 20.47 2.19
C LYS A 222 -4.52 19.57 1.37
N VAL A 223 -3.95 18.72 0.52
CA VAL A 223 -4.76 17.76 -0.26
C VAL A 223 -5.49 16.79 0.68
N THR A 224 -4.80 16.30 1.71
CA THR A 224 -5.37 15.40 2.71
C THR A 224 -6.51 16.07 3.47
N ASP A 225 -6.29 17.30 3.95
CA ASP A 225 -7.29 18.04 4.71
C ASP A 225 -8.54 18.36 3.87
N ALA A 226 -8.34 18.84 2.64
CA ALA A 226 -9.43 19.13 1.71
C ALA A 226 -10.23 17.86 1.35
N ALA A 227 -9.54 16.74 1.10
CA ALA A 227 -10.20 15.48 0.80
C ALA A 227 -11.03 14.96 1.99
N ARG A 228 -10.48 15.06 3.21
CA ARG A 228 -11.16 14.63 4.45
C ARG A 228 -12.37 15.49 4.79
N ALA A 229 -12.28 16.79 4.59
CA ALA A 229 -13.39 17.70 4.81
C ALA A 229 -14.61 17.30 3.97
N GLU A 230 -14.40 16.96 2.69
CA GLU A 230 -15.47 16.52 1.82
C GLU A 230 -15.93 15.08 2.12
N LEU A 231 -15.00 14.16 2.41
CA LEU A 231 -15.32 12.78 2.80
C LEU A 231 -16.26 12.73 4.00
N THR A 232 -16.05 13.59 5.00
CA THR A 232 -16.88 13.64 6.22
C THR A 232 -18.37 13.81 5.90
N ALA A 233 -18.72 14.54 4.83
CA ALA A 233 -20.11 14.74 4.43
C ALA A 233 -20.71 13.58 3.63
N LEU A 234 -19.88 12.69 3.07
CA LEU A 234 -20.30 11.65 2.13
C LEU A 234 -20.17 10.23 2.69
N ASP A 235 -19.24 10.01 3.64
CA ASP A 235 -18.78 8.67 4.03
C ASP A 235 -19.90 7.83 4.65
N GLU A 236 -20.68 8.39 5.58
CA GLU A 236 -21.76 7.64 6.25
C GLU A 236 -22.79 7.10 5.24
N ALA A 237 -23.24 7.95 4.30
CA ALA A 237 -24.21 7.54 3.29
C ALA A 237 -23.63 6.54 2.29
N ASP A 238 -22.35 6.67 1.92
CA ASP A 238 -21.65 5.72 1.05
C ASP A 238 -21.50 4.35 1.73
N GLN A 239 -21.13 4.34 3.00
CA GLN A 239 -20.99 3.10 3.79
C GLN A 239 -22.33 2.42 4.02
N ALA A 240 -23.40 3.18 4.29
CA ALA A 240 -24.75 2.64 4.43
C ALA A 240 -25.20 1.91 3.15
N GLU A 241 -25.04 2.55 1.98
CA GLU A 241 -25.41 1.94 0.68
C GLU A 241 -24.59 0.68 0.39
N ARG A 242 -23.28 0.69 0.67
CA ARG A 242 -22.41 -0.49 0.54
C ARG A 242 -22.84 -1.60 1.49
N GLY A 243 -23.17 -1.27 2.74
CA GLY A 243 -23.65 -2.21 3.76
C GLY A 243 -24.96 -2.90 3.36
N GLU A 244 -25.92 -2.15 2.82
CA GLU A 244 -27.17 -2.72 2.29
C GLU A 244 -26.93 -3.67 1.12
N ALA A 245 -26.00 -3.34 0.23
CA ALA A 245 -25.61 -4.22 -0.89
C ALA A 245 -24.88 -5.48 -0.39
N CYS A 246 -24.02 -5.35 0.63
CA CYS A 246 -23.40 -6.50 1.31
C CYS A 246 -24.45 -7.43 1.90
N ALA A 247 -25.45 -6.89 2.61
CA ALA A 247 -26.54 -7.68 3.19
C ALA A 247 -27.30 -8.46 2.11
N ARG A 248 -27.58 -7.84 0.95
CA ARG A 248 -28.21 -8.52 -0.19
C ARG A 248 -27.32 -9.60 -0.82
N LEU A 249 -25.99 -9.49 -0.70
CA LEU A 249 -25.03 -10.48 -1.18
C LEU A 249 -24.69 -11.57 -0.14
N ALA A 250 -25.12 -11.45 1.11
CA ALA A 250 -24.73 -12.34 2.21
C ALA A 250 -25.03 -13.82 1.89
N ASN A 251 -26.19 -14.08 1.31
CA ASN A 251 -26.65 -15.43 0.96
C ASN A 251 -26.28 -15.86 -0.47
N ALA A 252 -25.51 -15.05 -1.21
CA ALA A 252 -25.10 -15.38 -2.56
C ALA A 252 -23.96 -16.41 -2.58
N SER A 253 -23.81 -17.10 -3.72
CA SER A 253 -22.69 -18.03 -3.91
C SER A 253 -21.34 -17.31 -3.77
N SER A 254 -20.28 -18.05 -3.46
CA SER A 254 -18.91 -17.50 -3.38
C SER A 254 -18.50 -16.82 -4.69
N HIS A 255 -18.89 -17.38 -5.83
CA HIS A 255 -18.65 -16.79 -7.14
C HIS A 255 -19.34 -15.43 -7.29
N VAL A 256 -20.63 -15.32 -6.97
CA VAL A 256 -21.37 -14.04 -7.07
C VAL A 256 -20.81 -12.99 -6.09
N ARG A 257 -20.38 -13.40 -4.89
CA ARG A 257 -19.72 -12.49 -3.92
C ARG A 257 -18.36 -11.98 -4.39
N LEU A 258 -17.72 -12.66 -5.34
CA LEU A 258 -16.42 -12.28 -5.88
C LEU A 258 -16.54 -11.54 -7.22
N TRP A 259 -17.33 -12.04 -8.16
CA TRP A 259 -17.44 -11.52 -9.53
C TRP A 259 -18.73 -10.75 -9.81
N GLY A 260 -19.64 -10.63 -8.85
CA GLY A 260 -20.95 -10.03 -9.06
C GLY A 260 -21.90 -10.94 -9.84
N ARG A 261 -23.14 -10.48 -9.99
CA ARG A 261 -24.16 -11.13 -10.83
C ARG A 261 -23.81 -10.93 -12.31
N PRO A 262 -24.17 -11.88 -13.18
CA PRO A 262 -24.07 -11.67 -14.61
C PRO A 262 -24.89 -10.45 -15.02
N ALA A 263 -24.37 -9.63 -15.93
CA ALA A 263 -25.12 -8.53 -16.49
C ALA A 263 -26.35 -9.07 -17.20
N ILE A 264 -27.54 -8.61 -16.81
CA ILE A 264 -28.77 -8.91 -17.53
C ILE A 264 -28.75 -8.03 -18.78
N ILE A 265 -28.35 -8.61 -19.91
CA ILE A 265 -28.45 -7.91 -21.20
C ILE A 265 -29.94 -7.88 -21.55
N ASP A 266 -30.57 -6.73 -21.41
CA ASP A 266 -31.89 -6.51 -22.01
C ASP A 266 -31.72 -6.47 -23.53
N THR A 267 -31.92 -7.62 -24.16
CA THR A 267 -31.82 -7.80 -25.60
C THR A 267 -32.83 -6.93 -26.36
N ALA A 268 -33.95 -6.53 -25.73
CA ALA A 268 -34.93 -5.65 -26.35
C ALA A 268 -34.48 -4.18 -26.37
N ALA A 269 -33.76 -3.72 -25.34
CA ALA A 269 -33.16 -2.38 -25.32
C ALA A 269 -31.98 -2.28 -26.30
N ALA A 270 -31.13 -3.32 -26.37
CA ALA A 270 -30.03 -3.39 -27.33
C ALA A 270 -30.50 -3.37 -28.79
N ALA A 271 -31.63 -4.02 -29.09
CA ALA A 271 -32.25 -4.01 -30.42
C ALA A 271 -32.84 -2.64 -30.81
N ARG A 272 -33.32 -1.84 -29.84
CA ARG A 272 -33.83 -0.48 -30.11
C ARG A 272 -32.73 0.54 -30.38
N ALA A 273 -31.53 0.34 -29.84
CA ALA A 273 -30.39 1.23 -30.04
C ALA A 273 -29.68 1.05 -31.40
N ILE A 274 -30.03 -0.01 -32.15
CA ILE A 274 -29.46 -0.32 -33.48
C ILE A 274 -30.39 0.15 -34.62
N LYS A 275 -31.58 0.68 -34.29
CA LYS A 275 -32.51 1.29 -35.25
C LYS A 275 -32.38 2.81 -35.24
#